data_AF-A0A916YG92-F1
#
_entry.id   AF-A0A916YG92-F1
#
_cell.length_a   1.000
_cell.length_b   1.000
_cell.length_c   1.000
_cell.angle_alpha   90.00
_cell.angle_beta   90.00
_cell.angle_gamma   90.00
#
_symmetry.space_group_name_H-M   'P 1'
#
loop_
_entity.id
_entity.type
_entity.pdbx_description
1 polymer ?
#
loop_
_entity_poly.entity_id
_entity_poly.type
_entity_poly.pdbx_seq_one_letter_code
_entity_poly.pdbx_strand_id
1 'polypeptide(L)'
;MPALSNPKHELFASSLAKGMSATDAYAKAGYKPNRSHASRLVANGNVRKRVAELQRRAAGRAKVTIQTIADQLDEDRNFAREQGNAQAAMSATMNKAKLLGLYSERRELSGPGGSPIQTVDLTGATDDQLAALESIFGPLAARLDDHEADPGGEGEAPAAG
;
A
#
# COMPACT_ATOMS: atom_id res chain seq x y z
N MET A 1 1.25 29.34 6.22
CA MET A 1 0.61 30.33 7.11
C MET A 1 1.01 30.06 8.55
N PRO A 2 1.17 31.12 9.38
CA PRO A 2 1.39 30.96 10.81
C PRO A 2 0.21 30.23 11.47
N ALA A 3 0.46 29.56 12.61
CA ALA A 3 -0.57 28.88 13.38
C ALA A 3 -1.69 29.84 13.82
N LEU A 4 -2.90 29.31 14.03
CA LEU A 4 -4.01 30.09 14.59
C LEU A 4 -3.62 30.67 15.95
N SER A 5 -3.98 31.92 16.20
CA SER A 5 -3.68 32.63 17.46
C SER A 5 -4.34 32.00 18.68
N ASN A 6 -5.44 31.28 18.51
CA ASN A 6 -6.07 30.50 19.57
C ASN A 6 -5.53 29.04 19.55
N PRO A 7 -4.79 28.60 20.57
CA PRO A 7 -4.21 27.25 20.62
C PRO A 7 -5.26 26.14 20.54
N LYS A 8 -6.45 26.35 21.10
CA LYS A 8 -7.54 25.37 21.02
C LYS A 8 -8.08 25.23 19.60
N HIS A 9 -8.12 26.33 18.83
CA HIS A 9 -8.52 26.29 17.41
C HIS A 9 -7.48 25.60 16.55
N GLU A 10 -6.18 25.80 16.84
CA GLU A 10 -5.10 25.09 16.14
C GLU A 10 -5.16 23.58 16.42
N LEU A 11 -5.37 23.17 17.67
CA LEU A 11 -5.50 21.77 18.05
C LEU A 11 -6.75 21.11 17.44
N PHE A 12 -7.86 21.84 17.38
CA PHE A 12 -9.08 21.43 16.69
C PHE A 12 -8.85 21.24 15.18
N ALA A 13 -8.23 22.23 14.51
CA ALA A 13 -7.93 22.17 13.09
C ALA A 13 -6.95 21.03 12.75
N SER A 14 -5.92 20.81 13.58
CA SER A 14 -4.97 19.70 13.43
C SER A 14 -5.65 18.34 13.59
N SER A 15 -6.58 18.21 14.54
CA SER A 15 -7.32 16.95 14.77
C SER A 15 -8.28 16.64 13.61
N LEU A 16 -8.98 17.66 13.09
CA LEU A 16 -9.82 17.52 11.89
C LEU A 16 -9.00 17.15 10.64
N ALA A 17 -7.84 17.78 10.44
CA ALA A 17 -6.97 17.48 9.30
C ALA A 17 -6.44 16.03 9.33
N LYS A 18 -6.39 15.41 10.52
CA LYS A 18 -6.05 13.98 10.72
C LYS A 18 -7.24 13.03 10.56
N GLY A 19 -8.43 13.53 10.20
CA GLY A 19 -9.62 12.71 9.94
C GLY A 19 -10.51 12.44 11.16
N MET A 20 -10.28 13.10 12.30
CA MET A 20 -11.18 12.95 13.45
C MET A 20 -12.55 13.58 13.20
N SER A 21 -13.60 13.02 13.82
CA SER A 21 -14.93 13.63 13.79
C SER A 21 -14.90 15.02 14.45
N ALA A 22 -15.78 15.93 14.02
CA ALA A 22 -15.81 17.29 14.58
C ALA A 22 -16.09 17.28 16.09
N THR A 23 -16.94 16.38 16.58
CA THR A 23 -17.25 16.27 18.00
C THR A 23 -16.03 15.82 18.82
N ASP A 24 -15.28 14.83 18.32
CA ASP A 24 -14.10 14.29 19.01
C ASP A 24 -12.92 15.26 18.95
N ALA A 25 -12.72 15.91 17.80
CA ALA A 25 -11.74 16.98 17.66
C ALA A 25 -12.03 18.13 18.63
N TYR A 26 -13.31 18.44 18.86
CA TYR A 26 -13.74 19.50 19.79
C TYR A 26 -13.42 19.13 21.24
N ALA A 27 -13.74 17.89 21.64
CA ALA A 27 -13.40 17.38 22.96
C ALA A 27 -11.87 17.36 23.17
N LYS A 28 -11.11 16.87 22.17
CA LYS A 28 -9.65 16.81 22.19
C LYS A 28 -8.98 18.18 22.26
N ALA A 29 -9.62 19.22 21.70
CA ALA A 29 -9.17 20.59 21.83
C ALA A 29 -9.39 21.19 23.24
N GLY A 30 -9.96 20.43 24.18
CA GLY A 30 -10.23 20.85 25.55
C GLY A 30 -11.51 21.67 25.68
N TYR A 31 -12.51 21.42 24.84
CA TYR A 31 -13.87 21.93 25.00
C TYR A 31 -14.81 20.87 25.57
N LYS A 32 -15.87 21.32 26.26
CA LYS A 32 -16.95 20.41 26.67
C LYS A 32 -17.63 19.83 25.42
N PRO A 33 -17.83 18.52 25.31
CA PRO A 33 -18.44 17.90 24.13
C PRO A 33 -19.78 18.53 23.77
N ASN A 34 -19.88 19.12 22.58
CA ASN A 34 -21.12 19.68 22.07
C ASN A 34 -21.07 19.72 20.53
N ARG A 35 -21.95 18.94 19.90
CA ARG A 35 -22.00 18.78 18.44
C ARG A 35 -22.30 20.09 17.72
N SER A 36 -23.24 20.89 18.22
CA SER A 36 -23.63 22.15 17.59
C SER A 36 -22.51 23.19 17.64
N HIS A 37 -21.75 23.26 18.73
CA HIS A 37 -20.57 24.14 18.81
C HIS A 37 -19.41 23.66 17.94
N ALA A 38 -19.17 22.34 17.90
CA ALA A 38 -18.19 21.75 17.00
C ALA A 38 -18.50 22.10 15.53
N SER A 39 -19.75 21.93 15.08
CA SER A 39 -20.17 22.30 13.72
C SER A 39 -19.98 23.78 13.41
N ARG A 40 -20.28 24.69 14.36
CA ARG A 40 -20.01 26.12 14.18
C ARG A 40 -18.51 26.41 14.05
N LEU A 41 -17.67 25.72 14.81
CA LEU A 41 -16.22 25.91 14.73
C LEU A 41 -15.63 25.37 13.42
N VAL A 42 -16.19 24.28 12.87
CA VAL A 42 -15.87 23.82 11.50
C VAL A 42 -16.22 24.89 10.46
N ALA A 43 -17.36 25.56 10.62
CA ALA A 43 -17.81 26.59 9.69
C ALA A 43 -16.95 27.86 9.70
N ASN A 44 -16.18 28.10 10.77
CA ASN A 44 -15.30 29.27 10.90
C ASN A 44 -14.26 29.34 9.77
N GLY A 45 -14.20 30.47 9.07
CA GLY A 45 -13.35 30.64 7.89
C GLY A 45 -11.85 30.45 8.17
N ASN A 46 -11.36 30.85 9.34
CA ASN A 46 -9.94 30.70 9.70
C ASN A 46 -9.57 29.25 9.98
N VAL A 47 -10.42 28.54 10.72
CA VAL A 47 -10.26 27.10 10.99
C VAL A 47 -10.31 26.30 9.69
N ARG A 48 -11.30 26.58 8.83
CA ARG A 48 -11.45 25.90 7.54
C ARG A 48 -10.23 26.08 6.63
N LYS A 49 -9.73 27.31 6.50
CA LYS A 49 -8.50 27.61 5.74
C LYS A 49 -7.30 26.83 6.28
N ARG A 50 -7.17 26.76 7.62
CA ARG A 50 -6.08 26.03 8.28
C ARG A 50 -6.17 24.52 8.07
N VAL A 51 -7.36 23.93 8.20
CA VAL A 51 -7.58 22.50 7.92
C VAL A 51 -7.19 22.17 6.48
N ALA A 52 -7.62 22.99 5.51
CA ALA A 52 -7.28 22.79 4.10
C ALA A 52 -5.77 22.91 3.83
N GLU A 53 -5.07 23.83 4.49
CA GLU A 53 -3.61 23.94 4.41
C GLU A 53 -2.91 22.69 4.99
N LEU A 54 -3.32 22.23 6.17
CA LEU A 54 -2.77 21.04 6.82
C LEU A 54 -3.01 19.78 5.98
N GLN A 55 -4.20 19.64 5.41
CA GLN A 55 -4.53 18.55 4.48
C GLN A 55 -3.72 18.62 3.20
N ARG A 56 -3.51 19.80 2.59
CA ARG A 56 -2.61 19.95 1.43
C ARG A 56 -1.17 19.57 1.78
N ARG A 57 -0.67 19.98 2.95
CA ARG A 57 0.67 19.62 3.42
C ARG A 57 0.81 18.13 3.75
N ALA A 58 -0.27 17.49 4.22
CA ALA A 58 -0.31 16.05 4.42
C ALA A 58 -0.35 15.31 3.07
N ALA A 59 -1.19 15.74 2.14
CA ALA A 59 -1.29 15.19 0.80
C ALA A 59 0.01 15.32 0.00
N GLY A 60 0.73 16.44 0.12
CA GLY A 60 2.05 16.62 -0.48
C GLY A 60 3.13 15.70 0.08
N ARG A 61 2.95 15.16 1.30
CA ARG A 61 3.84 14.15 1.90
C ARG A 61 3.42 12.70 1.62
N ALA A 62 2.18 12.49 1.17
CA ALA A 62 1.58 11.16 1.02
C ALA A 62 1.45 10.69 -0.44
N LYS A 63 1.79 11.53 -1.43
CA LYS A 63 1.65 11.17 -2.85
C LYS A 63 2.98 10.64 -3.40
N VAL A 64 3.35 9.44 -2.98
CA VAL A 64 4.31 8.63 -3.75
C VAL A 64 3.59 8.26 -5.04
N THR A 65 4.07 8.80 -6.15
CA THR A 65 3.63 8.48 -7.51
C THR A 65 4.61 7.54 -8.17
N ILE A 66 4.18 6.87 -9.25
CA ILE A 66 5.08 6.08 -10.10
C ILE A 66 6.27 6.92 -10.55
N GLN A 67 6.03 8.19 -10.94
CA GLN A 67 7.08 9.11 -11.36
C GLN A 67 8.10 9.36 -10.23
N THR A 68 7.65 9.67 -9.01
CA THR A 68 8.57 9.95 -7.90
C THR A 68 9.43 8.73 -7.54
N ILE A 69 8.89 7.51 -7.64
CA ILE A 69 9.71 6.29 -7.43
C ILE A 69 10.70 6.11 -8.58
N ALA A 70 10.26 6.36 -9.82
CA ALA A 70 11.11 6.25 -10.99
C ALA A 70 12.29 7.24 -10.96
N ASP A 71 12.06 8.47 -10.48
CA ASP A 71 13.10 9.48 -10.28
C ASP A 71 14.08 9.06 -9.17
N GLN A 72 13.56 8.55 -8.05
CA GLN A 72 14.38 8.05 -6.95
C GLN A 72 15.29 6.88 -7.39
N LEU A 73 14.79 5.98 -8.24
CA LEU A 73 15.58 4.89 -8.82
C LEU A 73 16.68 5.39 -9.77
N ASP A 74 16.50 6.53 -10.43
CA ASP A 74 17.58 7.15 -11.22
C ASP A 74 18.67 7.74 -10.31
N GLU A 75 18.28 8.38 -9.20
CA GLU A 75 19.22 8.89 -8.20
C GLU A 75 20.03 7.74 -7.58
N ASP A 76 19.37 6.68 -7.14
CA ASP A 76 20.02 5.49 -6.58
C ASP A 76 20.96 4.81 -7.58
N ARG A 77 20.56 4.74 -8.86
CA ARG A 77 21.40 4.21 -9.95
C ARG A 77 22.67 5.05 -10.12
N ASN A 78 22.56 6.37 -10.11
CA ASN A 78 23.71 7.26 -10.26
C ASN A 78 24.64 7.14 -9.05
N PHE A 79 24.09 7.13 -7.84
CA PHE A 79 24.85 6.94 -6.61
C PHE A 79 25.57 5.58 -6.58
N ALA A 80 24.93 4.50 -7.05
CA ALA A 80 25.55 3.19 -7.17
C ALA A 80 26.72 3.18 -8.18
N ARG A 81 26.59 3.91 -9.30
CA ARG A 81 27.67 4.06 -10.29
C ARG A 81 28.87 4.81 -9.73
N GLU A 82 28.64 5.89 -8.98
CA GLU A 82 29.70 6.65 -8.32
C GLU A 82 30.48 5.81 -7.33
N GLN A 83 29.81 4.89 -6.63
CA GLN A 83 30.44 3.93 -5.72
C GLN A 83 31.09 2.73 -6.43
N GLY A 84 31.05 2.66 -7.76
CA GLY A 84 31.56 1.52 -8.52
C GLY A 84 30.74 0.24 -8.36
N ASN A 85 29.53 0.32 -7.78
CA ASN A 85 28.65 -0.82 -7.60
C ASN A 85 27.75 -1.02 -8.83
N ALA A 86 28.31 -1.68 -9.85
CA ALA A 86 27.62 -1.93 -11.11
C ALA A 86 26.34 -2.78 -10.94
N GLN A 87 26.34 -3.76 -10.04
CA GLN A 87 25.21 -4.65 -9.81
C GLN A 87 24.00 -3.89 -9.21
N ALA A 88 24.25 -3.02 -8.23
CA ALA A 88 23.20 -2.16 -7.68
C ALA A 88 22.62 -1.19 -8.73
N ALA A 89 23.47 -0.60 -9.58
CA ALA A 89 23.01 0.27 -10.66
C ALA A 89 22.15 -0.47 -11.71
N MET A 90 22.52 -1.71 -12.06
CA MET A 90 21.73 -2.56 -12.95
C MET A 90 20.38 -2.94 -12.31
N SER A 91 20.38 -3.27 -11.02
CA SER A 91 19.16 -3.59 -10.26
C SER A 91 18.19 -2.40 -10.22
N ALA A 92 18.68 -1.19 -9.92
CA ALA A 92 17.84 0.02 -9.95
C ALA A 92 17.23 0.26 -11.34
N THR A 93 18.01 0.06 -12.41
CA THR A 93 17.52 0.17 -13.80
C THR A 93 16.45 -0.87 -14.11
N MET A 94 16.65 -2.12 -13.68
CA MET A 94 15.68 -3.21 -13.88
C MET A 94 14.39 -2.94 -13.11
N ASN A 95 14.48 -2.52 -11.85
CA ASN A 95 13.32 -2.20 -11.02
C ASN A 95 12.52 -1.04 -11.61
N LYS A 96 13.19 -0.04 -12.17
CA LYS A 96 12.53 1.05 -12.89
C LYS A 96 11.79 0.55 -14.13
N ALA A 97 12.41 -0.33 -14.91
CA ALA A 97 11.78 -0.93 -16.09
C ALA A 97 10.55 -1.78 -15.71
N LYS A 98 10.63 -2.56 -14.61
CA LYS A 98 9.50 -3.31 -14.04
C LYS A 98 8.36 -2.37 -13.62
N LEU A 99 8.69 -1.30 -12.88
CA LEU A 99 7.71 -0.31 -12.41
C LEU A 99 6.98 0.38 -13.58
N LEU A 100 7.68 0.69 -14.67
CA LEU A 100 7.12 1.34 -15.85
C LEU A 100 6.45 0.37 -16.84
N GLY A 101 6.42 -0.94 -16.53
CA GLY A 101 5.86 -1.97 -17.41
C GLY A 101 6.66 -2.20 -18.69
N LEU A 102 7.92 -1.74 -18.76
CA LEU A 102 8.83 -1.93 -19.90
C LEU A 102 9.52 -3.29 -19.88
N TYR A 103 9.42 -4.01 -18.76
CA TYR A 103 9.98 -5.34 -18.59
C TYR A 103 8.86 -6.31 -18.15
N SER A 104 8.66 -7.39 -18.91
CA SER A 104 7.73 -8.45 -18.58
C SER A 104 8.47 -9.78 -18.48
N GLU A 105 8.35 -10.47 -17.35
CA GLU A 105 8.80 -11.85 -17.22
C GLU A 105 7.69 -12.77 -17.72
N ARG A 106 7.91 -13.41 -18.88
CA ARG A 106 7.03 -14.48 -19.33
C ARG A 106 7.40 -15.74 -18.53
N ARG A 107 6.53 -16.17 -17.62
CA ARG A 107 6.60 -17.50 -17.01
C ARG A 107 5.65 -18.43 -17.73
N GLU A 108 6.18 -19.54 -18.22
CA GLU A 108 5.38 -20.67 -18.69
C GLU A 108 5.25 -21.65 -17.52
N LEU A 109 4.02 -21.91 -17.08
CA LEU A 109 3.75 -22.90 -16.05
C LEU A 109 3.52 -24.24 -16.72
N SER A 110 4.30 -25.24 -16.29
CA SER A 110 4.17 -26.62 -16.75
C SER A 110 4.01 -27.55 -15.55
N GLY A 111 3.39 -28.70 -15.78
CA GLY A 111 3.34 -29.80 -14.83
C GLY A 111 4.71 -30.46 -14.63
N PRO A 112 4.78 -31.45 -13.72
CA PRO A 112 6.03 -32.16 -13.42
C PRO A 112 6.74 -32.64 -14.68
N GLY A 113 8.04 -32.33 -14.79
CA GLY A 113 8.85 -32.69 -15.95
C GLY A 113 8.51 -31.96 -17.26
N GLY A 114 7.81 -30.83 -17.21
CA GLY A 114 7.38 -30.11 -18.42
C GLY A 114 6.10 -30.67 -19.06
N SER A 115 5.41 -31.58 -18.35
CA SER A 115 4.14 -32.15 -18.82
C SER A 115 3.03 -31.10 -18.84
N PRO A 116 1.95 -31.30 -19.62
CA PRO A 116 0.75 -30.49 -19.47
C PRO A 116 0.28 -30.45 -18.01
N ILE A 117 -0.23 -29.30 -17.58
CA ILE A 117 -0.85 -29.18 -16.26
C ILE A 117 -2.04 -30.15 -16.22
N GLN A 118 -2.03 -31.06 -15.25
CA GLN A 118 -3.14 -31.98 -15.05
C GLN A 118 -4.36 -31.17 -14.63
N THR A 119 -5.43 -31.30 -15.40
CA THR A 119 -6.71 -30.65 -15.12
C THR A 119 -7.78 -31.72 -14.92
N VAL A 120 -8.72 -31.44 -14.02
CA VAL A 120 -9.88 -32.30 -13.78
C VAL A 120 -11.10 -31.54 -14.25
N ASP A 121 -11.84 -32.12 -15.19
CA ASP A 121 -13.11 -31.56 -15.67
C ASP A 121 -14.22 -31.90 -14.68
N LEU A 122 -14.80 -30.87 -14.09
CA LEU A 122 -15.88 -30.97 -13.10
C LEU A 122 -17.23 -30.50 -13.66
N THR A 123 -17.32 -30.20 -14.97
CA THR A 123 -18.57 -29.69 -15.57
C THR A 123 -19.75 -30.66 -15.46
N GLY A 124 -19.50 -31.96 -15.29
CA GLY A 124 -20.52 -32.99 -15.06
C GLY A 124 -20.76 -33.37 -13.59
N ALA A 125 -20.14 -32.69 -12.63
CA ALA A 125 -20.30 -33.02 -11.22
C ALA A 125 -21.69 -32.62 -10.70
N THR A 126 -22.27 -33.47 -9.86
CA THR A 126 -23.56 -33.20 -9.20
C THR A 126 -23.39 -32.28 -7.99
N ASP A 127 -24.48 -31.63 -7.57
CA ASP A 127 -24.47 -30.70 -6.43
C ASP A 127 -23.94 -31.36 -5.13
N ASP A 128 -24.33 -32.62 -4.88
CA ASP A 128 -23.86 -33.39 -3.73
C ASP A 128 -22.34 -33.66 -3.80
N GLN A 129 -21.82 -33.92 -5.00
CA GLN A 129 -20.38 -34.13 -5.21
C GLN A 129 -19.58 -32.83 -5.05
N LEU A 130 -20.15 -31.70 -5.49
CA LEU A 130 -19.56 -30.38 -5.27
C LEU A 130 -19.52 -30.03 -3.78
N ALA A 131 -20.63 -30.27 -3.06
CA ALA A 131 -20.71 -30.03 -1.62
C ALA A 131 -19.71 -30.89 -0.83
N ALA A 132 -19.51 -32.16 -1.23
CA ALA A 132 -18.49 -33.02 -0.64
C ALA A 132 -17.07 -32.48 -0.88
N LEU A 133 -16.79 -31.97 -2.09
CA LEU A 133 -15.51 -31.36 -2.43
C LEU A 133 -15.26 -30.09 -1.63
N GLU A 134 -16.28 -29.23 -1.48
CA GLU A 134 -16.25 -28.03 -0.65
C GLU A 134 -16.02 -28.36 0.83
N SER A 135 -16.58 -29.44 1.35
CA SER A 135 -16.30 -29.87 2.73
C SER A 135 -14.83 -30.26 2.94
N ILE A 136 -14.17 -30.84 1.93
CA ILE A 136 -12.78 -31.29 2.02
C ILE A 136 -11.81 -30.12 1.82
N PHE A 137 -12.07 -29.27 0.83
CA PHE A 137 -11.15 -28.23 0.38
C PHE A 137 -11.56 -26.80 0.79
N GLY A 138 -12.78 -26.58 1.24
CA GLY A 138 -13.27 -25.28 1.73
C GLY A 138 -12.42 -24.67 2.84
N PRO A 139 -11.91 -25.44 3.83
CA PRO A 139 -10.98 -24.91 4.83
C PRO A 139 -9.63 -24.45 4.27
N LEU A 140 -9.23 -24.91 3.08
CA LEU A 140 -8.03 -24.43 2.37
C LEU A 140 -8.31 -23.11 1.65
N ALA A 141 -9.49 -22.98 1.04
CA ALA A 141 -9.91 -21.75 0.37
C ALA A 141 -10.08 -20.57 1.35
N ALA A 142 -10.56 -20.84 2.57
CA ALA A 142 -10.72 -19.83 3.62
C ALA A 142 -9.40 -19.31 4.23
N ARG A 143 -8.26 -19.98 4.00
CA ARG A 143 -6.94 -19.59 4.52
C ARG A 143 -6.16 -18.64 3.61
N LEU A 144 -6.67 -18.32 2.43
CA LEU A 144 -5.97 -17.48 1.45
C LEU A 144 -5.99 -15.98 1.79
N ASP A 145 -6.70 -15.56 2.82
CA ASP A 145 -6.68 -14.17 3.29
C ASP A 145 -5.43 -13.82 4.13
N ASP A 146 -4.61 -14.83 4.53
CA ASP A 146 -3.52 -14.65 5.50
C ASP A 146 -2.09 -14.86 4.94
N HIS A 147 -1.88 -15.04 3.64
CA HIS A 147 -0.52 -15.21 3.10
C HIS A 147 0.19 -13.87 2.84
N GLU A 148 0.87 -13.42 3.89
CA GLU A 148 2.02 -12.53 3.85
C GLU A 148 3.02 -13.04 2.78
N ALA A 149 3.47 -12.15 1.91
CA ALA A 149 4.33 -12.46 0.77
C ALA A 149 5.65 -13.09 1.24
N ASP A 150 5.85 -14.36 0.91
CA ASP A 150 7.10 -15.09 1.14
C ASP A 150 8.22 -14.55 0.22
N PRO A 151 9.34 -14.01 0.74
CA PRO A 151 10.42 -13.52 -0.08
C PRO A 151 11.30 -14.70 -0.53
N GLY A 152 11.17 -15.05 -1.81
CA GLY A 152 12.12 -15.75 -2.68
C GLY A 152 13.23 -16.59 -2.03
N GLY A 153 13.08 -17.91 -2.09
CA GLY A 153 14.16 -18.86 -1.82
C GLY A 153 15.28 -18.78 -2.87
N GLU A 154 16.49 -18.44 -2.41
CA GLU A 154 17.72 -18.56 -3.18
C GLU A 154 18.11 -20.05 -3.29
N GLY A 155 18.26 -20.53 -4.52
CA GLY A 155 18.65 -21.92 -4.80
C GLY A 155 20.12 -22.17 -4.46
N GLU A 156 20.34 -23.09 -3.54
CA GLU A 156 21.64 -23.67 -3.18
C GLU A 156 22.19 -24.50 -4.36
N ALA A 157 23.40 -24.17 -4.83
CA ALA A 157 24.10 -24.92 -5.86
C ALA A 157 24.73 -26.20 -5.25
N PRO A 158 24.70 -27.35 -5.95
CA PRO A 158 25.35 -28.55 -5.43
C PRO A 158 26.87 -28.46 -5.62
N ALA A 159 27.61 -28.69 -4.54
CA ALA A 159 29.05 -28.93 -4.56
C ALA A 159 29.34 -30.27 -5.27
N ALA A 160 30.13 -30.22 -6.33
CA ALA A 160 30.67 -31.41 -7.00
C ALA A 160 31.78 -32.03 -6.15
N GLY A 161 31.68 -33.34 -5.93
CA GLY A 161 32.78 -34.20 -5.50
C GLY A 161 33.48 -34.84 -6.69
#